data_AF-A0A0D0A3F3-F1
#
_entry.id   AF-A0A0D0A3F3-F1
#
_cell.length_a   1.000
_cell.length_b   1.000
_cell.length_c   1.000
_cell.angle_alpha   90.00
_cell.angle_beta   90.00
_cell.angle_gamma   90.00
#
_symmetry.space_group_name_H-M   'P 1'
#
loop_
_entity.id
_entity.type
_entity.pdbx_description
1 polymer ?
#
loop_
_entity_poly.entity_id
_entity_poly.type
_entity_poly.pdbx_seq_one_letter_code
_entity_poly.pdbx_strand_id
1 'polypeptide(L)'
;MSMPSSRQSISLVEILPFASSLCILAALATGSFALQSSPAISSAPDASKSRMYSSAISSVIAAVTPMLALIYFCPLYLLYRHSKRNPRPLNKMSGMRMQQYGPLVYVFLLFNSLAAIADATWLLLQYKYNNNAPDPMLRSGVRFLLFAGCWTTVTAGTYTLFFLDPIWSRRPIASIGTQAVWVLVTWVFWVSGTGLLDKSSPLFTSFSCEGVVYCGQLKALFALAVIEILTLTFGMLVIAWLVWQSARSIRQPMVIRLPSGGGW
;
A
#
# COMPACT_ATOMS: atom_id res chain seq x y z
N MET A 1 -15.08 16.79 43.49
CA MET A 1 -14.28 15.65 43.01
C MET A 1 -13.69 16.02 41.66
N SER A 2 -12.44 16.47 41.67
CA SER A 2 -11.70 16.94 40.50
C SER A 2 -10.99 15.76 39.84
N MET A 3 -11.26 15.52 38.56
CA MET A 3 -10.51 14.53 37.78
C MET A 3 -9.17 15.14 37.31
N PRO A 4 -8.05 14.41 37.44
CA PRO A 4 -6.77 14.86 36.93
C PRO A 4 -6.74 14.75 35.40
N SER A 5 -6.56 15.91 34.75
CA SER A 5 -6.29 16.04 33.32
C SER A 5 -4.87 15.54 33.03
N SER A 6 -4.75 14.26 32.69
CA SER A 6 -3.51 13.68 32.17
C SER A 6 -3.28 14.19 30.74
N ARG A 7 -2.47 15.23 30.60
CA ARG A 7 -1.83 15.56 29.31
C ARG A 7 -0.84 14.45 28.99
N GLN A 8 -1.29 13.45 28.23
CA GLN A 8 -0.39 12.57 27.49
C GLN A 8 0.29 13.40 26.39
N SER A 9 1.46 13.93 26.75
CA SER A 9 2.46 14.42 25.82
C SER A 9 2.93 13.23 24.99
N ILE A 10 2.25 12.94 23.88
CA ILE A 10 2.75 12.00 22.88
C ILE A 10 4.02 12.62 22.32
N SER A 11 5.16 12.08 22.74
CA SER A 11 6.49 12.49 22.33
C SER A 11 6.58 12.49 20.80
N LEU A 12 6.88 13.66 20.26
CA LEU A 12 7.17 13.92 18.85
C LEU A 12 8.34 13.03 18.32
N VAL A 13 9.04 12.34 19.21
CA VAL A 13 10.14 11.39 18.97
C VAL A 13 9.67 10.07 18.33
N GLU A 14 8.42 9.62 18.50
CA GLU A 14 7.92 8.39 17.85
C GLU A 14 7.55 8.58 16.37
N ILE A 15 7.52 9.83 15.87
CA ILE A 15 7.21 10.13 14.46
C ILE A 15 8.49 10.16 13.59
N LEU A 16 9.67 10.30 14.20
CA LEU A 16 10.95 10.34 13.49
C LEU A 16 11.36 9.04 12.74
N PRO A 17 11.05 7.79 13.18
CA PRO A 17 11.42 6.61 12.40
C PRO A 17 10.55 6.43 11.13
N PHE A 18 9.39 7.08 11.04
CA PHE A 18 8.53 7.01 9.85
C PHE A 18 9.00 7.96 8.74
N ALA A 19 9.58 9.11 9.10
CA ALA A 19 10.15 10.04 8.12
C ALA A 19 11.42 9.47 7.45
N SER A 20 12.25 8.72 8.18
CA SER A 20 13.43 8.06 7.60
C SER A 20 13.05 6.91 6.68
N SER A 21 12.01 6.13 7.03
CA SER A 21 11.48 5.06 6.17
C SER A 21 10.81 5.62 4.90
N LEU A 22 10.10 6.74 5.01
CA LEU A 22 9.55 7.50 3.87
C LEU A 22 10.66 8.06 2.95
N CYS A 23 11.80 8.51 3.49
CA CYS A 23 12.93 8.95 2.67
C CYS A 23 13.64 7.79 1.96
N ILE A 24 13.73 6.60 2.60
CA ILE A 24 14.33 5.41 1.98
C ILE A 24 13.42 4.84 0.90
N LEU A 25 12.10 4.81 1.12
CA LEU A 25 11.10 4.38 0.12
C LEU A 25 10.91 5.41 -1.00
N ALA A 26 11.03 6.71 -0.73
CA ALA A 26 11.06 7.74 -1.77
C ALA A 26 12.36 7.68 -2.59
N ALA A 27 13.50 7.32 -2.00
CA ALA A 27 14.75 7.07 -2.73
C ALA A 27 14.71 5.77 -3.57
N LEU A 28 13.95 4.77 -3.11
CA LEU A 28 13.64 3.55 -3.86
C LEU A 28 12.67 3.83 -5.03
N ALA A 29 11.62 4.63 -4.80
CA ALA A 29 10.61 4.97 -5.80
C ALA A 29 11.07 6.05 -6.81
N THR A 30 12.04 6.91 -6.46
CA THR A 30 12.63 7.89 -7.38
C THR A 30 13.83 7.34 -8.16
N GLY A 31 14.15 6.04 -8.06
CA GLY A 31 15.12 5.42 -8.95
C GLY A 31 16.54 5.93 -8.76
N SER A 32 17.03 6.04 -7.51
CA SER A 32 18.47 6.19 -7.26
C SER A 32 19.31 4.95 -7.64
N PHE A 33 18.72 3.93 -8.27
CA PHE A 33 19.44 2.92 -9.05
C PHE A 33 19.74 3.37 -10.50
N ALA A 34 19.88 4.68 -10.73
CA ALA A 34 20.68 5.20 -11.84
C ALA A 34 22.19 5.07 -11.57
N LEU A 35 22.64 3.99 -10.91
CA LEU A 35 24.04 3.63 -10.85
C LEU A 35 24.33 2.63 -11.96
N GLN A 36 25.15 3.12 -12.90
CA GLN A 36 26.02 2.37 -13.79
C GLN A 36 25.47 2.09 -15.20
N SER A 37 25.53 3.10 -16.07
CA SER A 37 25.91 2.86 -17.46
C SER A 37 27.36 3.28 -17.66
N SER A 38 28.25 2.29 -17.78
CA SER A 38 29.63 2.46 -18.25
C SER A 38 29.67 3.29 -19.55
N PRO A 39 30.70 4.13 -19.75
CA PRO A 39 30.87 4.85 -21.01
C PRO A 39 31.46 3.88 -22.05
N ALA A 40 30.61 3.18 -22.78
CA ALA A 40 31.02 2.45 -23.98
C ALA A 40 30.55 3.21 -25.22
N ILE A 41 31.54 3.82 -25.86
CA ILE A 41 31.51 4.51 -27.14
C ILE A 41 31.09 3.50 -28.23
N SER A 42 29.94 3.70 -28.85
CA SER A 42 29.74 3.39 -30.27
C SER A 42 28.64 4.26 -30.86
N SER A 43 29.01 4.95 -31.93
CA SER A 43 28.23 5.91 -32.70
C SER A 43 27.25 5.19 -33.62
N ALA A 44 26.00 5.04 -33.18
CA ALA A 44 24.86 4.73 -34.04
C ALA A 44 23.77 5.79 -33.81
N PRO A 45 23.26 6.47 -34.85
CA PRO A 45 22.31 7.58 -34.70
C PRO A 45 21.00 7.17 -33.99
N ASP A 46 20.58 5.92 -34.08
CA ASP A 46 19.33 5.44 -33.46
C ASP A 46 19.43 5.19 -31.95
N ALA A 47 20.63 4.93 -31.41
CA ALA A 47 20.85 4.70 -29.98
C ALA A 47 20.76 6.00 -29.12
N SER A 48 20.80 7.16 -29.79
CA SER A 48 20.63 8.46 -29.12
C SER A 48 19.15 8.75 -28.80
N LYS A 49 18.23 8.42 -29.73
CA LYS A 49 16.79 8.67 -29.59
C LYS A 49 16.16 7.84 -28.47
N SER A 50 16.52 6.55 -28.37
CA SER A 50 16.02 5.66 -27.32
C SER A 50 16.44 6.10 -25.92
N ARG A 51 17.69 6.55 -25.75
CA ARG A 51 18.17 7.13 -24.48
C ARG A 51 17.41 8.40 -24.10
N MET A 52 17.20 9.30 -25.06
CA MET A 52 16.49 10.56 -24.82
C MET A 52 15.03 10.31 -24.43
N TYR A 53 14.35 9.36 -25.09
CA TYR A 53 12.99 8.97 -24.77
C TYR A 53 12.87 8.28 -23.41
N SER A 54 13.79 7.37 -23.08
CA SER A 54 13.83 6.71 -21.77
C SER A 54 14.04 7.72 -20.64
N SER A 55 14.91 8.70 -20.83
CA SER A 55 15.13 9.78 -19.86
C SER A 55 13.88 10.65 -19.70
N ALA A 56 13.22 10.99 -20.82
CA ALA A 56 11.99 11.78 -20.80
C ALA A 56 10.85 11.04 -20.07
N ILE A 57 10.62 9.75 -20.34
CA ILE A 57 9.60 8.96 -19.63
C ILE A 57 9.93 8.89 -18.15
N SER A 58 11.16 8.54 -17.78
CA SER A 58 11.55 8.46 -16.37
C SER A 58 11.36 9.80 -15.67
N SER A 59 11.68 10.92 -16.32
CA SER A 59 11.43 12.27 -15.80
C SER A 59 9.94 12.56 -15.62
N VAL A 60 9.10 12.20 -16.60
CA VAL A 60 7.64 12.38 -16.51
C VAL A 60 7.08 11.54 -15.37
N ILE A 61 7.47 10.27 -15.25
CA ILE A 61 7.00 9.40 -14.17
C ILE A 61 7.49 9.91 -12.81
N ALA A 62 8.75 10.35 -12.72
CA ALA A 62 9.31 10.94 -11.51
C ALA A 62 8.62 12.27 -11.12
N ALA A 63 8.00 12.98 -12.06
CA ALA A 63 7.23 14.18 -11.77
C ALA A 63 5.75 13.88 -11.46
N VAL A 64 5.11 12.99 -12.22
CA VAL A 64 3.68 12.67 -12.11
C VAL A 64 3.39 11.85 -10.86
N THR A 65 4.26 10.90 -10.51
CA THR A 65 4.07 10.03 -9.33
C THR A 65 3.98 10.82 -8.02
N PRO A 66 4.93 11.73 -7.70
CA PRO A 66 4.80 12.54 -6.49
C PRO A 66 3.65 13.55 -6.57
N MET A 67 3.30 14.07 -7.76
CA MET A 67 2.13 14.94 -7.91
C MET A 67 0.84 14.19 -7.57
N LEU A 68 0.66 12.98 -8.08
CA LEU A 68 -0.47 12.11 -7.73
C LEU A 68 -0.45 11.75 -6.25
N ALA A 69 0.72 11.39 -5.71
CA ALA A 69 0.87 11.13 -4.29
C ALA A 69 0.44 12.35 -3.46
N LEU A 70 0.91 13.56 -3.78
CA LEU A 70 0.54 14.80 -3.08
C LEU A 70 -0.95 15.12 -3.19
N ILE A 71 -1.57 14.89 -4.36
CA ILE A 71 -3.01 15.05 -4.57
C ILE A 71 -3.79 14.10 -3.65
N TYR A 72 -3.27 12.91 -3.36
CA TYR A 72 -3.87 11.98 -2.39
C TYR A 72 -3.53 12.34 -0.94
N PHE A 73 -2.27 12.66 -0.63
CA PHE A 73 -1.80 12.97 0.73
C PHE A 73 -2.35 14.29 1.28
N CYS A 74 -2.57 15.30 0.43
CA CYS A 74 -3.09 16.60 0.84
C CYS A 74 -4.50 16.51 1.49
N PRO A 75 -5.53 15.94 0.84
CA PRO A 75 -6.85 15.77 1.46
C PRO A 75 -6.77 14.83 2.66
N LEU A 76 -5.95 13.78 2.60
CA LEU A 76 -5.69 12.87 3.72
C LEU A 76 -5.15 13.59 4.96
N TYR A 77 -4.18 14.49 4.76
CA TYR A 77 -3.58 15.29 5.82
C TYR A 77 -4.58 16.30 6.41
N LEU A 78 -5.35 16.98 5.56
CA LEU A 78 -6.39 17.91 6.00
C LEU A 78 -7.47 17.19 6.81
N LEU A 79 -7.90 16.03 6.34
CA LEU A 79 -8.88 15.19 7.01
C LEU A 79 -8.35 14.58 8.31
N TYR A 80 -7.09 14.12 8.34
CA TYR A 80 -6.44 13.65 9.55
C TYR A 80 -6.37 14.76 10.60
N ARG A 81 -5.99 15.98 10.19
CA ARG A 81 -5.99 17.17 11.05
C ARG A 81 -7.40 17.49 11.56
N HIS A 82 -8.41 17.33 10.72
CA HIS A 82 -9.81 17.51 11.10
C HIS A 82 -10.27 16.47 12.13
N SER A 83 -9.95 15.19 11.91
CA SER A 83 -10.25 14.10 12.84
C SER A 83 -9.56 14.28 14.19
N LYS A 84 -8.33 14.79 14.23
CA LYS A 84 -7.60 15.08 15.48
C LYS A 84 -8.25 16.22 16.27
N ARG A 85 -8.88 17.18 15.60
CA ARG A 85 -9.60 18.29 16.24
C ARG A 85 -10.95 17.86 16.80
N ASN A 86 -11.58 16.83 16.23
CA ASN A 86 -12.89 16.34 16.62
C ASN A 86 -12.83 14.86 17.07
N PRO A 87 -12.22 14.57 18.24
CA PRO A 87 -12.11 13.19 18.73
C PRO A 87 -13.49 12.60 19.01
N ARG A 88 -13.74 11.39 18.50
CA ARG A 88 -15.02 10.70 18.74
C ARG A 88 -14.98 10.01 20.09
N PRO A 89 -16.05 10.12 20.92
CA PRO A 89 -16.15 9.37 22.15
C PRO A 89 -16.41 7.88 21.82
N LEU A 90 -15.36 7.06 21.84
CA LEU A 90 -15.47 5.61 21.65
C LEU A 90 -15.45 4.91 23.00
N ASN A 91 -16.51 4.17 23.29
CA ASN A 91 -16.73 3.54 24.59
C ASN A 91 -15.93 2.23 24.80
N LYS A 92 -15.09 1.81 23.82
CA LYS A 92 -14.28 0.58 23.90
C LYS A 92 -12.82 0.82 23.51
N MET A 93 -11.90 0.53 24.42
CA MET A 93 -10.45 0.68 24.22
C MET A 93 -9.88 -0.13 23.05
N SER A 94 -10.40 -1.34 22.80
CA SER A 94 -9.92 -2.18 21.69
C SER A 94 -10.27 -1.61 20.31
N GLY A 95 -11.44 -0.97 20.18
CA GLY A 95 -11.87 -0.30 18.95
C GLY A 95 -11.05 0.95 18.64
N MET A 96 -10.59 1.67 19.68
CA MET A 96 -9.78 2.88 19.51
C MET A 96 -8.42 2.59 18.85
N ARG A 97 -7.72 1.53 19.26
CA ARG A 97 -6.42 1.17 18.66
C ARG A 97 -6.56 0.77 17.19
N MET A 98 -7.59 0.00 16.84
CA MET A 98 -7.81 -0.42 15.45
C MET A 98 -8.11 0.78 14.53
N GLN A 99 -8.92 1.73 14.99
CA GLN A 99 -9.19 2.96 14.23
C GLN A 99 -7.97 3.86 14.09
N GLN A 100 -7.02 3.78 15.02
CA GLN A 100 -5.78 4.56 14.94
C GLN A 100 -4.81 4.01 13.89
N TYR A 101 -4.63 2.68 13.81
CA TYR A 101 -3.68 2.06 12.88
C TYR A 101 -4.27 1.79 11.49
N GLY A 102 -5.60 1.61 11.36
CA GLY A 102 -6.25 1.31 10.08
C GLY A 102 -5.87 2.28 8.95
N PRO A 103 -6.05 3.61 9.12
CA PRO A 103 -5.70 4.58 8.08
C PRO A 103 -4.23 4.53 7.65
N LEU A 104 -3.31 4.24 8.57
CA LEU A 104 -1.88 4.14 8.27
C LEU A 104 -1.60 2.99 7.31
N VAL A 105 -2.24 1.83 7.53
CA VAL A 105 -2.10 0.67 6.63
C VAL A 105 -2.64 0.98 5.24
N TYR A 106 -3.81 1.64 5.12
CA TYR A 106 -4.35 2.01 3.81
C TYR A 106 -3.46 3.00 3.07
N VAL A 107 -2.85 3.96 3.78
CA VAL A 107 -1.88 4.90 3.19
C VAL A 107 -0.63 4.16 2.69
N PHE A 108 -0.16 3.17 3.44
CA PHE A 108 0.97 2.34 3.03
C PHE A 108 0.65 1.50 1.77
N LEU A 109 -0.53 0.86 1.71
CA LEU A 109 -1.01 0.15 0.51
C LEU A 109 -1.15 1.10 -0.69
N LEU A 110 -1.64 2.33 -0.46
CA LEU A 110 -1.78 3.33 -1.52
C LEU A 110 -0.41 3.74 -2.09
N PHE A 111 0.58 3.94 -1.22
CA PHE A 111 1.93 4.31 -1.66
C PHE A 111 2.62 3.19 -2.45
N ASN A 112 2.58 1.95 -1.94
CA ASN A 112 3.20 0.81 -2.62
C ASN A 112 2.52 0.52 -3.96
N SER A 113 1.19 0.60 -4.03
CA SER A 113 0.45 0.43 -5.29
C SER A 113 0.79 1.51 -6.32
N LEU A 114 0.96 2.77 -5.92
CA LEU A 114 1.43 3.84 -6.82
C LEU A 114 2.84 3.57 -7.36
N ALA A 115 3.76 3.10 -6.51
CA ALA A 115 5.11 2.72 -6.94
C ALA A 115 5.05 1.55 -7.95
N ALA A 116 4.22 0.54 -7.68
CA ALA A 116 4.04 -0.59 -8.59
C ALA A 116 3.41 -0.18 -9.94
N ILE A 117 2.44 0.76 -9.94
CA ILE A 117 1.87 1.32 -11.17
C ILE A 117 2.94 2.05 -11.98
N ALA A 118 3.79 2.85 -11.33
CA ALA A 118 4.86 3.59 -11.99
C ALA A 118 5.84 2.63 -12.67
N ASP A 119 6.31 1.60 -11.95
CA ASP A 119 7.23 0.59 -12.48
C ASP A 119 6.61 -0.23 -13.62
N ALA A 120 5.37 -0.71 -13.44
CA ALA A 120 4.67 -1.48 -14.46
C ALA A 120 4.40 -0.67 -15.73
N THR A 121 4.03 0.61 -15.58
CA THR A 121 3.82 1.52 -16.72
C THR A 121 5.13 1.77 -17.46
N TRP A 122 6.21 2.05 -16.72
CA TRP A 122 7.53 2.26 -17.32
C TRP A 122 7.98 1.03 -18.12
N LEU A 123 7.89 -0.16 -17.54
CA LEU A 123 8.25 -1.42 -18.21
C LEU A 123 7.45 -1.62 -19.52
N LEU A 124 6.13 -1.44 -19.47
CA LEU A 124 5.27 -1.61 -20.65
C LEU A 124 5.57 -0.61 -21.76
N LEU A 125 5.91 0.64 -21.41
CA LEU A 125 6.31 1.67 -22.37
C LEU A 125 7.66 1.33 -23.01
N GLN A 126 8.65 0.89 -22.23
CA GLN A 126 9.96 0.49 -22.73
C GLN A 126 9.88 -0.72 -23.65
N TYR A 127 9.08 -1.73 -23.30
CA TYR A 127 8.86 -2.90 -24.15
C TYR A 127 8.17 -2.54 -25.46
N LYS A 128 7.23 -1.58 -25.45
CA LYS A 128 6.55 -1.12 -26.66
C LYS A 128 7.49 -0.28 -27.55
N TYR A 129 8.29 0.61 -26.96
CA TYR A 129 9.13 1.53 -27.71
C TYR A 129 10.36 0.85 -28.32
N ASN A 130 11.06 0.03 -27.54
CA ASN A 130 12.26 -0.65 -28.01
C ASN A 130 11.96 -1.93 -28.82
N ASN A 131 10.68 -2.29 -29.00
CA ASN A 131 10.21 -3.54 -29.62
C ASN A 131 10.83 -4.83 -29.02
N ASN A 132 11.39 -4.73 -27.81
CA ASN A 132 12.01 -5.82 -27.08
C ASN A 132 10.99 -6.44 -26.12
N ALA A 133 9.79 -6.74 -26.63
CA ALA A 133 8.75 -7.34 -25.81
C ALA A 133 9.18 -8.77 -25.42
N PRO A 134 9.33 -9.05 -24.11
CA PRO A 134 9.63 -10.39 -23.63
C PRO A 134 8.42 -11.31 -23.82
N ASP A 135 8.52 -12.54 -23.33
CA ASP A 135 7.47 -13.55 -23.44
C ASP A 135 6.06 -12.98 -23.21
N PRO A 136 5.06 -13.37 -24.04
CA PRO A 136 3.71 -12.84 -23.96
C PRO A 136 3.07 -13.08 -22.58
N MET A 137 3.51 -14.11 -21.87
CA MET A 137 3.10 -14.41 -20.50
C MET A 137 3.61 -13.36 -19.51
N LEU A 138 4.87 -12.95 -19.60
CA LEU A 138 5.44 -11.90 -18.75
C LEU A 138 4.70 -10.57 -18.95
N ARG A 139 4.45 -10.21 -20.22
CA ARG A 139 3.70 -9.00 -20.57
C ARG A 139 2.28 -9.01 -19.99
N SER A 140 1.64 -10.18 -19.97
CA SER A 140 0.31 -10.36 -19.40
C SER A 140 0.34 -10.22 -17.87
N GLY A 141 1.37 -10.77 -17.21
CA GLY A 141 1.61 -10.61 -15.78
C GLY A 141 1.80 -9.14 -15.36
N VAL A 142 2.66 -8.39 -16.07
CA VAL A 142 2.88 -6.96 -15.80
C VAL A 142 1.61 -6.13 -16.00
N ARG A 143 0.83 -6.42 -17.05
CA ARG A 143 -0.47 -5.74 -17.28
C ARG A 143 -1.49 -6.04 -16.19
N PHE A 144 -1.52 -7.27 -15.70
CA PHE A 144 -2.42 -7.66 -14.63
C PHE A 144 -2.02 -7.03 -13.28
N LEU A 145 -0.72 -6.92 -12.99
CA LEU A 145 -0.23 -6.18 -11.83
C LEU A 145 -0.49 -4.67 -11.93
N LEU A 146 -0.41 -4.08 -13.12
CA LEU A 146 -0.84 -2.70 -13.34
C LEU A 146 -2.32 -2.53 -12.98
N PHE A 147 -3.19 -3.45 -13.43
CA PHE A 147 -4.59 -3.45 -13.06
C PHE A 147 -4.80 -3.61 -11.55
N ALA A 148 -4.09 -4.54 -10.90
CA ALA A 148 -4.15 -4.76 -9.45
C ALA A 148 -3.68 -3.52 -8.67
N GLY A 149 -2.63 -2.85 -9.14
CA GLY A 149 -2.16 -1.57 -8.61
C GLY A 149 -3.23 -0.51 -8.70
N CYS A 150 -3.79 -0.27 -9.89
CA CYS A 150 -4.87 0.71 -10.09
C CYS A 150 -6.10 0.41 -9.22
N TRP A 151 -6.52 -0.86 -9.15
CA TRP A 151 -7.60 -1.31 -8.28
C TRP A 151 -7.30 -0.96 -6.82
N THR A 152 -6.10 -1.29 -6.34
CA THR A 152 -5.67 -1.05 -4.96
C THR A 152 -5.62 0.44 -4.64
N THR A 153 -5.04 1.27 -5.52
CA THR A 153 -4.96 2.72 -5.33
C THR A 153 -6.34 3.36 -5.23
N VAL A 154 -7.25 3.05 -6.16
CA VAL A 154 -8.61 3.61 -6.18
C VAL A 154 -9.38 3.17 -4.94
N THR A 155 -9.35 1.88 -4.61
CA THR A 155 -10.14 1.34 -3.50
C THR A 155 -9.57 1.70 -2.14
N ALA A 156 -8.25 1.60 -1.92
CA ALA A 156 -7.59 2.04 -0.70
C ALA A 156 -7.75 3.54 -0.47
N GLY A 157 -7.65 4.36 -1.52
CA GLY A 157 -7.94 5.80 -1.45
C GLY A 157 -9.38 6.06 -1.01
N THR A 158 -10.34 5.35 -1.61
CA THR A 158 -11.76 5.48 -1.26
C THR A 158 -12.04 5.05 0.19
N TYR A 159 -11.49 3.92 0.65
CA TYR A 159 -11.63 3.49 2.04
C TYR A 159 -11.00 4.47 3.02
N THR A 160 -9.85 5.05 2.66
CA THR A 160 -9.20 6.06 3.50
C THR A 160 -10.06 7.31 3.66
N LEU A 161 -10.68 7.78 2.57
CA LEU A 161 -11.63 8.89 2.61
C LEU A 161 -12.85 8.56 3.48
N PHE A 162 -13.40 7.35 3.38
CA PHE A 162 -14.54 6.93 4.19
C PHE A 162 -14.25 6.84 5.68
N PHE A 163 -13.03 6.44 6.07
CA PHE A 163 -12.62 6.42 7.48
C PHE A 163 -12.50 7.83 8.06
N LEU A 164 -12.08 8.78 7.22
CA LEU A 164 -11.83 10.14 7.63
C LEU A 164 -13.10 11.01 7.66
N ASP A 165 -14.09 10.71 6.81
CA ASP A 165 -15.35 11.46 6.78
C ASP A 165 -16.25 11.12 8.00
N PRO A 166 -16.59 12.12 8.85
CA PRO A 166 -17.47 11.93 9.99
C PRO A 166 -18.89 11.45 9.65
N ILE A 167 -19.38 11.76 8.44
CA ILE A 167 -20.76 11.48 8.04
C ILE A 167 -20.88 10.04 7.51
N TRP A 168 -19.88 9.58 6.77
CA TRP A 168 -19.90 8.27 6.11
C TRP A 168 -19.59 7.09 7.03
N SER A 169 -18.84 7.32 8.10
CA SER A 169 -18.51 6.27 9.07
C SER A 169 -19.73 5.67 9.79
N ARG A 170 -20.90 6.32 9.76
CA ARG A 170 -22.15 5.75 10.30
C ARG A 170 -22.84 4.76 9.35
N ARG A 171 -22.39 4.65 8.10
CA ARG A 171 -23.02 3.76 7.10
C ARG A 171 -22.50 2.33 7.24
N PRO A 172 -23.34 1.31 6.97
CA PRO A 172 -22.97 -0.10 7.03
C PRO A 172 -21.87 -0.51 6.04
N ILE A 173 -21.55 0.34 5.05
CA ILE A 173 -20.42 0.16 4.12
C ILE A 173 -19.07 0.18 4.87
N ALA A 174 -18.99 0.84 6.04
CA ALA A 174 -17.83 0.78 6.93
C ALA A 174 -17.76 -0.51 7.78
N SER A 175 -18.57 -1.53 7.44
CA SER A 175 -18.56 -2.82 8.12
C SER A 175 -17.23 -3.54 7.93
N ILE A 176 -16.79 -4.21 9.00
CA ILE A 176 -15.60 -5.07 9.01
C ILE A 176 -15.69 -6.19 7.98
N GLY A 177 -16.91 -6.65 7.66
CA GLY A 177 -17.14 -7.70 6.67
C GLY A 177 -16.81 -7.25 5.25
N THR A 178 -17.23 -6.04 4.85
CA THR A 178 -16.93 -5.49 3.53
C THR A 178 -15.44 -5.27 3.34
N GLN A 179 -14.75 -4.80 4.39
CA GLN A 179 -13.30 -4.66 4.39
C GLN A 179 -12.60 -6.02 4.25
N ALA A 180 -13.06 -7.05 4.95
CA ALA A 180 -12.52 -8.40 4.83
C ALA A 180 -12.64 -8.95 3.41
N VAL A 181 -13.81 -8.82 2.78
CA VAL A 181 -14.04 -9.24 1.39
C VAL A 181 -13.15 -8.47 0.43
N TRP A 182 -13.02 -7.15 0.61
CA TRP A 182 -12.14 -6.33 -0.21
C TRP A 182 -10.66 -6.72 -0.07
N VAL A 183 -10.17 -6.96 1.15
CA VAL A 183 -8.79 -7.41 1.38
C VAL A 183 -8.56 -8.76 0.70
N LEU A 184 -9.50 -9.70 0.81
CA LEU A 184 -9.40 -11.02 0.16
C LEU A 184 -9.31 -10.89 -1.36
N VAL A 185 -10.21 -10.11 -1.99
CA VAL A 185 -10.21 -9.91 -3.45
C VAL A 185 -8.90 -9.27 -3.92
N THR A 186 -8.46 -8.24 -3.21
CA THR A 186 -7.21 -7.54 -3.52
C THR A 186 -6.01 -8.47 -3.37
N TRP A 187 -5.99 -9.30 -2.32
CA TRP A 187 -4.96 -10.31 -2.11
C TRP A 187 -4.91 -11.32 -3.26
N VAL A 188 -6.06 -11.81 -3.74
CA VAL A 188 -6.12 -12.73 -4.89
C VAL A 188 -5.53 -12.07 -6.15
N PHE A 189 -5.82 -10.79 -6.41
CA PHE A 189 -5.23 -10.07 -7.54
C PHE A 189 -3.71 -9.98 -7.44
N TRP A 190 -3.16 -9.62 -6.28
CA TRP A 190 -1.71 -9.56 -6.13
C TRP A 190 -1.06 -10.94 -6.25
N VAL A 191 -1.61 -11.98 -5.61
CA VAL A 191 -1.05 -13.34 -5.68
C VAL A 191 -1.11 -13.90 -7.10
N SER A 192 -2.22 -13.72 -7.82
CA SER A 192 -2.33 -14.20 -9.19
C SER A 192 -1.41 -13.43 -10.15
N GLY A 193 -1.24 -12.11 -9.97
CA GLY A 193 -0.30 -11.32 -10.75
C GLY A 193 1.16 -11.73 -10.52
N THR A 194 1.56 -11.89 -9.26
CA THR A 194 2.90 -12.36 -8.88
C THR A 194 3.16 -13.78 -9.39
N GLY A 195 2.17 -14.67 -9.31
CA GLY A 195 2.27 -16.04 -9.83
C GLY A 195 2.42 -16.10 -11.36
N LEU A 196 1.84 -15.16 -12.10
CA LEU A 196 2.07 -15.04 -13.54
C LEU A 196 3.50 -14.59 -13.87
N LEU A 197 4.05 -13.66 -13.09
CA LEU A 197 5.45 -13.24 -13.25
C LEU A 197 6.42 -14.39 -12.97
N ASP A 198 6.25 -15.09 -11.84
CA ASP A 198 7.14 -16.17 -11.42
C ASP A 198 7.14 -17.36 -12.40
N LYS A 199 5.99 -17.66 -13.03
CA LYS A 199 5.90 -18.66 -14.09
C LYS A 199 6.68 -18.28 -15.36
N SER A 200 6.74 -16.99 -15.68
CA SER A 200 7.39 -16.51 -16.90
C SER A 200 8.89 -16.31 -16.73
N SER A 201 9.33 -15.97 -15.53
CA SER A 201 10.74 -15.98 -15.16
C SER A 201 10.83 -16.39 -13.69
N PRO A 202 11.64 -17.41 -13.34
CA PRO A 202 11.82 -17.87 -11.97
C PRO A 202 12.62 -16.85 -11.14
N LEU A 203 12.05 -15.66 -10.95
CA LEU A 203 12.66 -14.55 -10.22
C LEU A 203 12.87 -14.91 -8.76
N PHE A 204 11.99 -15.76 -8.20
CA PHE A 204 12.03 -16.15 -6.80
C PHE A 204 13.05 -17.26 -6.52
N THR A 205 13.19 -18.23 -7.42
CA THR A 205 13.96 -19.45 -7.17
C THR A 205 15.39 -19.39 -7.69
N SER A 206 15.63 -18.76 -8.84
CA SER A 206 16.95 -18.79 -9.47
C SER A 206 17.75 -17.51 -9.25
N PHE A 207 17.12 -16.40 -8.85
CA PHE A 207 17.67 -15.03 -8.78
C PHE A 207 18.43 -14.54 -10.04
N SER A 208 18.55 -15.40 -11.06
CA SER A 208 19.20 -15.18 -12.33
C SER A 208 18.15 -14.84 -13.39
N CYS A 209 18.34 -13.69 -14.02
CA CYS A 209 17.52 -13.25 -15.15
C CYS A 209 18.30 -13.46 -16.44
N GLU A 210 18.53 -14.70 -16.83
CA GLU A 210 19.11 -14.96 -18.15
C GLU A 210 18.05 -14.66 -19.23
N GLY A 211 18.42 -13.85 -20.22
CA GLY A 211 17.55 -13.52 -21.36
C GLY A 211 16.44 -12.47 -21.11
N VAL A 212 16.31 -11.93 -19.90
CA VAL A 212 15.26 -10.93 -19.59
C VAL A 212 15.81 -9.51 -19.61
N VAL A 213 15.32 -8.69 -20.54
CA VAL A 213 15.64 -7.26 -20.63
C VAL A 213 14.92 -6.51 -19.49
N TYR A 214 15.65 -5.64 -18.77
CA TYR A 214 15.19 -4.89 -17.59
C TYR A 214 14.89 -5.74 -16.35
N CYS A 215 15.74 -6.74 -16.07
CA CYS A 215 15.62 -7.59 -14.87
C CYS A 215 15.54 -6.81 -13.56
N GLY A 216 16.29 -5.71 -13.39
CA GLY A 216 16.30 -4.95 -12.14
C GLY A 216 14.93 -4.36 -11.80
N GLN A 217 14.27 -3.76 -12.79
CA GLN A 217 12.94 -3.18 -12.64
C GLN A 217 11.87 -4.26 -12.46
N LEU A 218 12.03 -5.40 -13.12
CA LEU A 218 11.11 -6.52 -12.94
C LEU A 218 11.21 -7.13 -11.53
N LYS A 219 12.43 -7.25 -10.98
CA LYS A 219 12.66 -7.64 -9.59
C LYS A 219 12.07 -6.63 -8.60
N ALA A 220 12.19 -5.33 -8.88
CA ALA A 220 11.56 -4.29 -8.07
C ALA A 220 10.03 -4.42 -8.06
N LEU A 221 9.41 -4.56 -9.23
CA LEU A 221 7.96 -4.77 -9.35
C LEU A 221 7.50 -6.03 -8.61
N PHE A 222 8.25 -7.13 -8.71
CA PHE A 222 7.98 -8.36 -7.98
C PHE A 222 8.09 -8.15 -6.46
N ALA A 223 9.13 -7.46 -5.99
CA ALA A 223 9.30 -7.15 -4.57
C ALA A 223 8.16 -6.29 -4.03
N LEU A 224 7.73 -5.26 -4.76
CA LEU A 224 6.56 -4.45 -4.41
C LEU A 224 5.29 -5.29 -4.31
N ALA A 225 5.07 -6.20 -5.27
CA ALA A 225 3.93 -7.10 -5.24
C ALA A 225 3.97 -8.06 -4.02
N VAL A 226 5.14 -8.56 -3.64
CA VAL A 226 5.30 -9.40 -2.44
C VAL A 226 5.03 -8.60 -1.16
N ILE A 227 5.51 -7.35 -1.06
CA ILE A 227 5.23 -6.47 0.08
C ILE A 227 3.73 -6.25 0.23
N GLU A 228 3.01 -6.02 -0.87
CA GLU A 228 1.55 -5.89 -0.89
C GLU A 228 0.86 -7.17 -0.39
N ILE A 229 1.27 -8.34 -0.89
CA ILE A 229 0.75 -9.65 -0.44
C ILE A 229 0.96 -9.80 1.07
N LEU A 230 2.16 -9.56 1.58
CA LEU A 230 2.47 -9.67 3.00
C LEU A 230 1.61 -8.72 3.85
N THR A 231 1.45 -7.49 3.39
CA THR A 231 0.62 -6.49 4.09
C THR A 231 -0.84 -6.92 4.15
N LEU A 232 -1.39 -7.42 3.04
CA LEU A 232 -2.76 -7.92 2.97
C LEU A 232 -2.97 -9.19 3.80
N THR A 233 -1.99 -10.12 3.82
CA THR A 233 -2.05 -11.31 4.70
C THR A 233 -2.06 -10.92 6.17
N PHE A 234 -1.21 -9.98 6.58
CA PHE A 234 -1.21 -9.46 7.94
C PHE A 234 -2.55 -8.81 8.28
N GLY A 235 -3.12 -8.02 7.36
CA GLY A 235 -4.45 -7.45 7.50
C GLY A 235 -5.54 -8.51 7.71
N MET A 236 -5.52 -9.59 6.93
CA MET A 236 -6.46 -10.71 7.11
C MET A 236 -6.29 -11.41 8.46
N LEU A 237 -5.06 -11.64 8.92
CA LEU A 237 -4.79 -12.23 10.22
C LEU A 237 -5.33 -11.37 11.37
N VAL A 238 -5.17 -10.04 11.28
CA VAL A 238 -5.73 -9.11 12.28
C VAL A 238 -7.25 -9.14 12.29
N ILE A 239 -7.90 -9.14 11.11
CA ILE A 239 -9.36 -9.23 11.01
C ILE A 239 -9.87 -10.56 11.59
N ALA A 240 -9.23 -11.68 11.22
CA ALA A 240 -9.58 -13.00 11.73
C ALA A 240 -9.43 -13.08 13.25
N TRP A 241 -8.35 -12.50 13.79
CA TRP A 241 -8.12 -12.41 15.23
C TRP A 241 -9.21 -11.60 15.94
N LEU A 242 -9.65 -10.48 15.38
CA LEU A 242 -10.73 -9.66 15.95
C LEU A 242 -12.07 -10.40 15.94
N VAL A 243 -12.38 -11.10 14.84
CA VAL A 243 -13.58 -11.93 14.73
C VAL A 243 -13.54 -13.05 15.78
N TRP A 244 -12.38 -13.69 15.95
CA TRP A 244 -12.17 -14.72 16.96
C TRP A 244 -12.37 -14.19 18.39
N GLN A 245 -11.81 -13.02 18.71
CA GLN A 245 -12.00 -12.38 20.01
C GLN A 245 -13.47 -12.04 20.27
N SER A 246 -14.18 -11.53 19.26
CA SER A 246 -15.61 -11.25 19.36
C SER A 246 -16.43 -12.52 19.61
N ALA A 247 -16.16 -13.59 18.87
CA ALA A 247 -16.82 -14.88 19.05
C ALA A 247 -16.56 -15.46 20.46
N ARG A 248 -15.34 -15.32 20.98
CA ARG A 248 -14.99 -15.78 22.34
C ARG A 248 -15.70 -14.97 23.42
N SER A 249 -15.87 -13.66 23.22
CA SER A 249 -16.58 -12.79 24.17
C SER A 249 -18.06 -13.17 24.29
N ILE A 250 -18.70 -13.65 23.22
CA ILE A 250 -20.10 -14.10 23.24
C ILE A 250 -20.24 -15.42 24.00
N ARG A 251 -19.22 -16.28 23.98
CA ARG A 251 -19.24 -17.58 24.68
C ARG A 251 -18.99 -17.48 26.19
N GLN A 252 -18.55 -16.33 26.71
CA GLN A 252 -18.43 -16.14 28.15
C GLN A 252 -19.84 -15.92 28.72
N PRO A 253 -20.34 -16.74 29.65
CA PRO A 253 -21.67 -16.55 30.22
C PRO A 253 -21.74 -15.16 30.83
N MET A 254 -22.73 -14.36 30.44
CA MET A 254 -23.02 -13.10 31.09
C MET A 254 -23.33 -13.38 32.56
N VAL A 255 -22.34 -13.18 33.42
CA VAL A 255 -22.54 -13.17 34.87
C VAL A 255 -23.32 -11.90 35.16
N ILE A 256 -24.65 -12.02 35.19
CA ILE A 256 -25.55 -10.96 35.63
C ILE A 256 -25.22 -10.72 37.10
N ARG A 257 -24.42 -9.69 37.38
CA ARG A 257 -24.30 -9.17 38.75
C ARG A 257 -25.61 -8.46 39.05
N LEU A 258 -26.50 -9.16 39.74
CA LEU A 258 -27.64 -8.53 40.40
C LEU A 258 -27.06 -7.49 41.39
N PRO A 259 -27.59 -6.26 41.42
CA PRO A 259 -27.22 -5.30 42.45
C PRO A 259 -27.52 -5.94 43.80
N SER A 260 -26.48 -6.13 44.61
CA SER A 260 -26.61 -6.61 45.98
C SER A 260 -27.46 -5.60 46.75
N GLY A 261 -28.76 -5.88 46.88
CA GLY A 261 -29.61 -5.19 47.82
C GLY A 261 -29.10 -5.47 49.23
N GLY A 262 -28.78 -4.41 49.98
CA GLY A 262 -28.38 -4.49 51.39
C GLY A 262 -27.35 -3.42 51.74
N GLY A 263 -27.62 -2.41 52.55
CA GLY A 263 -28.74 -2.27 53.48
C GLY A 263 -29.13 -0.80 53.71
N TRP A 264 -30.40 -0.64 54.06
CA TRP A 264 -30.90 0.47 54.86
C TRP A 264 -30.56 0.20 56.32
#